data_AF-A0A602H0G9-F1
#
_entry.id   AF-A0A602H0G9-F1
#
_cell.length_a   1.000
_cell.length_b   1.000
_cell.length_c   1.000
_cell.angle_alpha   90.00
_cell.angle_beta   90.00
_cell.angle_gamma   90.00
#
_symmetry.space_group_name_H-M   'P 1'
#
loop_
_entity.id
_entity.type
_entity.pdbx_description
1 polymer ?
#
loop_
_entity_poly.entity_id
_entity_poly.type
_entity_poly.pdbx_seq_one_letter_code
_entity_poly.pdbx_strand_id
1 'polypeptide(L)'
;MTQANLSETLFKPRFKHTETSTLVRRFNRGSQPPMQSALDGKNAPHWYRMINRLMWIWRGVDPREILDVQARIVMSDAERTDDDLYDTVIGYRGGNWIYEWAKQAMDWQQKACQEQDAMRSGRYWLHASTLYNIAAYPHLKGDELAEQAQALANRAYEEAAQRLPGSLREMEFAVPGGSPVTAFLHMPKGDGPFPTVLMCGGLDAMQTDYYTLYERYLAPRGIAMLTLDMPSVGFSSKWKLTQDSSLIHQHVLKALTNVPWVDHTRVAAFGFRFGANVAVRLAYLEAPRLKAVACLGPVVHALLSDPQRQSTVPEMYLDVLASRLGMHDASDEALRVELNRYSLKVQGLLGRRCPTPMLSGFWKNDPFSPEDESRLITSSSSDGKLIEIPFNPVYRNFDKALQEITDWIHHRLC
;
A
#
# COMPACT_ATOMS: atom_id res chain seq x y z
N MET A 1 13.35 -11.13 49.65
CA MET A 1 12.45 -10.79 48.54
C MET A 1 11.83 -9.45 48.85
N THR A 2 12.25 -8.40 48.14
CA THR A 2 11.65 -7.06 48.27
C THR A 2 10.22 -7.12 47.72
N GLN A 3 9.23 -6.89 48.57
CA GLN A 3 7.83 -6.76 48.17
C GLN A 3 7.70 -5.60 47.18
N ALA A 4 7.12 -5.87 46.01
CA ALA A 4 6.82 -4.84 45.03
C ALA A 4 5.87 -3.80 45.65
N ASN A 5 6.22 -2.52 45.53
CA ASN A 5 5.46 -1.42 46.10
C ASN A 5 4.09 -1.34 45.40
N LEU A 6 3.00 -1.48 46.16
CA LEU A 6 1.63 -1.47 45.63
C LEU A 6 1.35 -0.19 44.81
N SER A 7 1.95 0.93 45.21
CA SER A 7 1.81 2.21 44.53
C SER A 7 2.46 2.20 43.14
N GLU A 8 3.60 1.55 42.95
CA GLU A 8 4.23 1.39 41.62
C GLU A 8 3.39 0.53 40.68
N THR A 9 2.60 -0.38 41.22
CA THR A 9 1.72 -1.27 40.44
C THR A 9 0.39 -0.59 40.09
N LEU A 10 -0.15 0.20 41.02
CA LEU A 10 -1.42 0.93 40.86
C LEU A 10 -1.30 2.19 39.98
N PHE A 11 -0.15 2.88 40.03
CA PHE A 11 0.09 4.11 39.27
C PHE A 11 0.96 3.91 38.02
N LYS A 12 1.30 2.67 37.65
CA LYS A 12 1.94 2.39 36.36
C LYS A 12 0.96 2.81 35.27
N PRO A 13 1.33 3.72 34.35
CA PRO A 13 0.42 4.14 33.29
C PRO A 13 0.04 2.90 32.46
N ARG A 14 -1.21 2.46 32.62
CA ARG A 14 -1.81 1.41 31.80
C ARG A 14 -2.34 2.09 30.55
N PHE A 15 -1.51 2.17 29.52
CA PHE A 15 -1.98 2.55 28.21
C PHE A 15 -2.86 1.42 27.68
N LYS A 16 -4.18 1.66 27.67
CA LYS A 16 -5.14 0.73 27.08
C LYS A 16 -5.21 1.05 25.58
N HIS A 17 -4.26 0.54 24.82
CA HIS A 17 -4.32 0.62 23.36
C HIS A 17 -5.45 -0.29 22.86
N THR A 18 -6.31 0.27 22.01
CA THR A 18 -7.35 -0.48 21.31
C THR A 18 -6.68 -1.44 20.33
N GLU A 19 -7.12 -2.70 20.32
CA GLU A 19 -6.57 -3.70 19.41
C GLU A 19 -7.16 -3.50 17.99
N THR A 20 -6.32 -3.72 16.96
CA THR A 20 -6.58 -3.33 15.58
C THR A 20 -7.93 -3.81 15.04
N SER A 21 -8.33 -5.06 15.29
CA SER A 21 -9.56 -5.63 14.74
C SER A 21 -10.85 -5.05 15.37
N THR A 22 -10.73 -4.12 16.32
CA THR A 22 -11.86 -3.42 16.94
C THR A 22 -12.01 -1.96 16.53
N LEU A 23 -11.07 -1.42 15.76
CA LEU A 23 -11.06 -0.01 15.37
C LEU A 23 -12.17 0.36 14.39
N VAL A 24 -12.70 -0.62 13.65
CA VAL A 24 -13.87 -0.46 12.79
C VAL A 24 -14.98 -1.33 13.37
N ARG A 25 -16.13 -0.72 13.66
CA ARG A 25 -17.26 -1.44 14.26
C ARG A 25 -18.08 -2.12 13.16
N ARG A 26 -18.07 -3.46 13.18
CA ARG A 26 -18.89 -4.29 12.29
C ARG A 26 -20.09 -4.87 13.02
N PHE A 27 -21.23 -4.85 12.33
CA PHE A 27 -22.50 -5.36 12.87
C PHE A 27 -22.80 -6.80 12.41
N ASN A 28 -22.10 -7.32 11.40
CA ASN A 28 -22.25 -8.68 10.88
C ASN A 28 -20.89 -9.39 10.76
N ARG A 29 -20.57 -10.27 11.71
CA ARG A 29 -19.41 -11.18 11.61
C ARG A 29 -19.88 -12.55 11.11
N GLY A 30 -19.86 -12.73 9.79
CA GLY A 30 -20.17 -14.00 9.14
C GLY A 30 -18.91 -14.81 8.84
N SER A 31 -19.06 -16.11 8.62
CA SER A 31 -17.98 -16.96 8.10
C SER A 31 -17.55 -16.48 6.72
N GLN A 32 -16.25 -16.19 6.55
CA GLN A 32 -15.68 -15.71 5.29
C GLN A 32 -15.21 -16.89 4.42
N PRO A 33 -15.60 -16.98 3.15
CA PRO A 33 -15.12 -18.04 2.27
C PRO A 33 -13.60 -17.92 2.07
N PRO A 34 -12.87 -19.05 1.89
CA PRO A 34 -11.46 -18.99 1.53
C PRO A 34 -11.22 -18.18 0.27
N MET A 35 -10.25 -17.28 0.33
CA MET A 35 -9.97 -16.26 -0.66
C MET A 35 -8.45 -16.13 -0.85
N GLN A 36 -8.03 -16.03 -2.11
CA GLN A 36 -6.64 -15.81 -2.48
C GLN A 36 -6.56 -14.76 -3.58
N SER A 37 -5.75 -13.73 -3.35
CA SER A 37 -5.34 -12.73 -4.32
C SER A 37 -3.83 -12.68 -4.41
N ALA A 38 -3.30 -12.39 -5.60
CA ALA A 38 -1.86 -12.21 -5.78
C ALA A 38 -1.35 -11.00 -4.98
N LEU A 39 -2.06 -9.87 -5.06
CA LEU A 39 -1.58 -8.60 -4.51
C LEU A 39 -1.97 -8.36 -3.06
N ASP A 40 -3.02 -9.00 -2.55
CA ASP A 40 -3.54 -8.76 -1.20
C ASP A 40 -3.30 -9.96 -0.27
N GLY A 41 -2.89 -11.11 -0.83
CA GLY A 41 -2.65 -12.33 -0.07
C GLY A 41 -3.90 -13.18 0.12
N LYS A 42 -3.92 -13.94 1.21
CA LYS A 42 -5.02 -14.87 1.54
C LYS A 42 -5.61 -14.57 2.90
N ASN A 43 -6.91 -14.82 3.08
CA ASN A 43 -7.52 -14.90 4.41
C ASN A 43 -7.17 -16.26 5.04
N ALA A 44 -6.02 -16.33 5.71
CA ALA A 44 -5.62 -17.55 6.40
C ALA A 44 -6.62 -17.85 7.53
N PRO A 45 -7.03 -19.12 7.73
CA PRO A 45 -7.89 -19.48 8.86
C PRO A 45 -7.29 -18.99 10.18
N HIS A 46 -8.13 -18.44 11.05
CA HIS A 46 -7.74 -17.89 12.36
C HIS A 46 -6.85 -16.63 12.31
N TRP A 47 -6.87 -15.87 11.20
CA TRP A 47 -6.22 -14.56 11.12
C TRP A 47 -7.25 -13.49 10.76
N TYR A 48 -7.24 -12.37 11.49
CA TYR A 48 -7.93 -11.15 11.09
C TYR A 48 -7.28 -10.59 9.83
N ARG A 49 -5.95 -10.41 9.87
CA ARG A 49 -5.17 -9.88 8.75
C ARG A 49 -5.08 -10.86 7.59
N MET A 50 -5.11 -10.32 6.37
CA MET A 50 -4.74 -11.10 5.20
C MET A 50 -3.23 -11.30 5.14
N ILE A 51 -2.82 -12.53 4.89
CA ILE A 51 -1.41 -12.93 4.92
C ILE A 51 -0.82 -12.85 3.52
N ASN A 52 -0.02 -11.81 3.27
CA ASN A 52 0.46 -11.45 1.94
C ASN A 52 1.92 -11.86 1.69
N ARG A 53 2.16 -13.17 1.69
CA ARG A 53 3.51 -13.73 1.51
C ARG A 53 4.17 -13.27 0.22
N LEU A 54 3.42 -13.16 -0.89
CA LEU A 54 3.98 -12.72 -2.17
C LEU A 54 4.62 -11.33 -2.02
N MET A 55 3.85 -10.35 -1.55
CA MET A 55 4.34 -8.97 -1.45
C MET A 55 5.40 -8.82 -0.36
N TRP A 56 5.29 -9.53 0.77
CA TRP A 56 6.29 -9.45 1.83
C TRP A 56 7.64 -10.02 1.38
N ILE A 57 7.64 -11.18 0.72
CA ILE A 57 8.86 -11.80 0.19
C ILE A 57 9.42 -10.99 -0.97
N TRP A 58 8.57 -10.48 -1.86
CA TRP A 58 9.02 -9.62 -2.96
C TRP A 58 9.73 -8.36 -2.46
N ARG A 59 9.26 -7.77 -1.35
CA ARG A 59 9.92 -6.64 -0.66
C ARG A 59 11.18 -7.03 0.13
N GLY A 60 11.56 -8.30 0.18
CA GLY A 60 12.82 -8.77 0.76
C GLY A 60 12.70 -9.55 2.08
N VAL A 61 11.49 -9.77 2.61
CA VAL A 61 11.32 -10.53 3.86
C VAL A 61 11.57 -12.02 3.64
N ASP A 62 12.43 -12.63 4.44
CA ASP A 62 12.72 -14.07 4.34
C ASP A 62 11.48 -14.88 4.75
N PRO A 63 11.06 -15.91 3.98
CA PRO A 63 9.93 -16.75 4.36
C PRO A 63 10.04 -17.39 5.76
N ARG A 64 11.26 -17.71 6.19
CA ARG A 64 11.53 -18.29 7.52
C ARG A 64 11.27 -17.28 8.63
N GLU A 65 11.62 -16.02 8.39
CA GLU A 65 11.37 -14.92 9.32
C GLU A 65 9.87 -14.63 9.46
N ILE A 66 9.12 -14.66 8.35
CA ILE A 66 7.66 -14.55 8.39
C ILE A 66 7.08 -15.65 9.28
N LEU A 67 7.54 -16.90 9.11
CA LEU A 67 7.07 -18.03 9.90
C LEU A 67 7.44 -17.91 11.38
N ASP A 68 8.65 -17.44 11.69
CA ASP A 68 9.13 -17.26 13.05
C ASP A 68 8.31 -16.20 13.82
N VAL A 69 8.07 -15.03 13.21
CA VAL A 69 7.20 -14.00 13.79
C VAL A 69 5.77 -14.52 13.98
N GLN A 70 5.21 -15.18 12.95
CA GLN A 70 3.87 -15.75 13.03
C GLN A 70 3.75 -16.83 14.11
N ALA A 71 4.78 -17.66 14.31
CA ALA A 71 4.79 -18.66 15.36
C ALA A 71 4.72 -18.01 16.75
N ARG A 72 5.44 -16.90 16.99
CA ARG A 72 5.35 -16.18 18.28
C ARG A 72 3.95 -15.61 18.54
N ILE A 73 3.26 -15.14 17.50
CA ILE A 73 1.88 -14.65 17.58
C ILE A 73 0.92 -15.81 17.94
N VAL A 74 1.02 -16.93 17.22
CA VAL A 74 0.16 -18.10 17.40
C VAL A 74 0.35 -18.74 18.79
N MET A 75 1.59 -18.84 19.25
CA MET A 75 1.93 -19.51 20.52
C MET A 75 1.65 -18.67 21.77
N SER A 76 1.12 -17.45 21.63
CA SER A 76 0.82 -16.61 22.78
C SER A 76 -0.43 -17.08 23.52
N ASP A 77 -0.33 -17.21 24.84
CA ASP A 77 -1.46 -17.47 25.74
C ASP A 77 -2.10 -16.17 26.27
N ALA A 78 -1.69 -15.01 25.74
CA ALA A 78 -2.26 -13.73 26.14
C ALA A 78 -3.70 -13.54 25.64
N GLU A 79 -4.48 -12.76 26.40
CA GLU A 79 -5.87 -12.41 26.07
C GLU A 79 -5.97 -11.77 24.67
N ARG A 80 -6.97 -12.22 23.92
CA ARG A 80 -7.31 -11.76 22.57
C ARG A 80 -8.63 -11.03 22.57
N THR A 81 -8.81 -10.10 21.62
CA THR A 81 -10.14 -9.54 21.37
C THR A 81 -11.09 -10.63 20.86
N ASP A 82 -10.56 -11.52 20.02
CA ASP A 82 -11.28 -12.67 19.48
C ASP A 82 -10.41 -13.92 19.64
N ASP A 83 -10.85 -14.84 20.50
CA ASP A 83 -10.09 -16.05 20.83
C ASP A 83 -9.87 -16.97 19.61
N ASP A 84 -10.69 -16.84 18.55
CA ASP A 84 -10.53 -17.60 17.30
C ASP A 84 -9.49 -16.98 16.35
N LEU A 85 -9.01 -15.76 16.61
CA LEU A 85 -8.10 -15.01 15.73
C LEU A 85 -6.74 -14.77 16.38
N TYR A 86 -5.71 -15.45 15.89
CA TYR A 86 -4.36 -15.48 16.49
C TYR A 86 -3.74 -14.09 16.65
N ASP A 87 -3.93 -13.19 15.69
CA ASP A 87 -3.29 -11.88 15.61
C ASP A 87 -4.02 -10.74 16.35
N THR A 88 -4.97 -11.08 17.22
CA THR A 88 -5.80 -10.11 17.97
C THR A 88 -5.43 -10.02 19.45
N VAL A 89 -4.20 -10.39 19.84
CA VAL A 89 -3.71 -10.26 21.22
C VAL A 89 -3.75 -8.80 21.68
N ILE A 90 -4.33 -8.55 22.85
CA ILE A 90 -4.62 -7.21 23.37
C ILE A 90 -3.38 -6.54 23.98
N GLY A 91 -3.12 -5.31 23.51
CA GLY A 91 -2.08 -4.43 24.02
C GLY A 91 -0.67 -4.77 23.53
N TYR A 92 0.27 -3.84 23.74
CA TYR A 92 1.64 -3.96 23.23
C TYR A 92 2.50 -4.91 24.09
N ARG A 93 2.40 -6.22 23.81
CA ARG A 93 3.07 -7.30 24.54
C ARG A 93 3.37 -8.50 23.64
N GLY A 94 4.10 -9.48 24.16
CA GLY A 94 4.37 -10.75 23.46
C GLY A 94 3.09 -11.40 22.90
N GLY A 95 3.13 -11.76 21.62
CA GLY A 95 1.99 -12.28 20.85
C GLY A 95 1.16 -11.24 20.09
N ASN A 96 1.21 -9.96 20.46
CA ASN A 96 0.55 -8.91 19.67
C ASN A 96 1.24 -8.74 18.31
N TRP A 97 0.44 -8.62 17.25
CA TRP A 97 0.93 -8.46 15.87
C TRP A 97 1.99 -7.36 15.75
N ILE A 98 1.64 -6.15 16.19
CA ILE A 98 2.49 -4.97 16.04
C ILE A 98 3.76 -5.15 16.87
N TYR A 99 3.64 -5.66 18.11
CA TYR A 99 4.77 -5.93 18.98
C TYR A 99 5.76 -6.91 18.35
N GLU A 100 5.30 -8.06 17.86
CA GLU A 100 6.18 -9.12 17.36
C GLU A 100 6.91 -8.72 16.07
N TRP A 101 6.23 -8.02 15.17
CA TRP A 101 6.85 -7.48 13.95
C TRP A 101 7.77 -6.29 14.24
N ALA A 102 7.38 -5.37 15.13
CA ALA A 102 8.23 -4.23 15.50
C ALA A 102 9.50 -4.69 16.23
N LYS A 103 9.40 -5.71 17.10
CA LYS A 103 10.55 -6.34 17.73
C LYS A 103 11.50 -6.94 16.70
N GLN A 104 10.96 -7.67 15.71
CA GLN A 104 11.77 -8.21 14.61
C GLN A 104 12.47 -7.09 13.83
N ALA A 105 11.78 -5.99 13.56
CA ALA A 105 12.34 -4.82 12.89
C ALA A 105 13.47 -4.16 13.72
N MET A 106 13.30 -4.07 15.04
CA MET A 106 14.32 -3.53 15.95
C MET A 106 15.63 -4.33 15.90
N ASP A 107 15.56 -5.66 15.80
CA ASP A 107 16.75 -6.52 15.68
C ASP A 107 17.52 -6.20 14.39
N TRP A 108 16.82 -5.93 13.28
CA TRP A 108 17.46 -5.52 12.02
C TRP A 108 18.00 -4.10 12.06
N GLN A 109 17.28 -3.18 12.68
CA GLN A 109 17.76 -1.83 12.93
C GLN A 109 19.06 -1.86 13.75
N GLN A 110 19.14 -2.71 14.78
CA GLN A 110 20.34 -2.85 15.60
C GLN A 110 21.52 -3.41 14.78
N LYS A 111 21.27 -4.43 13.93
CA LYS A 111 22.27 -4.93 12.97
C LYS A 111 22.71 -3.84 12.00
N ALA A 112 21.79 -3.02 11.51
CA ALA A 112 22.09 -1.93 10.58
C ALA A 112 23.01 -0.87 11.20
N CYS A 113 22.80 -0.52 12.48
CA CYS A 113 23.65 0.39 13.24
C CYS A 113 25.07 -0.16 13.49
N GLN A 114 25.22 -1.48 13.58
CA GLN A 114 26.50 -2.15 13.88
C GLN A 114 27.27 -2.53 12.60
N GLU A 115 26.61 -2.51 11.45
CA GLU A 115 27.22 -2.87 10.16
C GLU A 115 28.08 -1.72 9.62
N GLN A 116 29.33 -2.05 9.26
CA GLN A 116 30.31 -1.08 8.77
C GLN A 116 30.21 -0.86 7.26
N ASP A 117 29.80 -1.88 6.50
CA ASP A 117 29.57 -1.74 5.07
C ASP A 117 28.29 -0.92 4.82
N ALA A 118 28.44 0.28 4.26
CA ALA A 118 27.34 1.22 4.07
C ALA A 118 26.19 0.60 3.26
N MET A 119 26.51 -0.10 2.17
CA MET A 119 25.51 -0.73 1.30
C MET A 119 24.72 -1.81 2.04
N ARG A 120 25.40 -2.69 2.79
CA ARG A 120 24.76 -3.74 3.59
C ARG A 120 23.98 -3.16 4.77
N SER A 121 24.49 -2.13 5.44
CA SER A 121 23.76 -1.37 6.46
C SER A 121 22.46 -0.79 5.86
N GLY A 122 22.53 -0.21 4.66
CA GLY A 122 21.35 0.27 3.93
C GLY A 122 20.32 -0.83 3.65
N ARG A 123 20.76 -2.05 3.31
CA ARG A 123 19.85 -3.20 3.16
C ARG A 123 19.18 -3.61 4.46
N TYR A 124 19.92 -3.61 5.57
CA TYR A 124 19.35 -3.92 6.89
C TYR A 124 18.35 -2.86 7.33
N TRP A 125 18.63 -1.58 7.07
CA TRP A 125 17.68 -0.49 7.31
C TRP A 125 16.40 -0.62 6.47
N LEU A 126 16.52 -0.94 5.17
CA LEU A 126 15.37 -1.17 4.31
C LEU A 126 14.53 -2.36 4.79
N HIS A 127 15.20 -3.41 5.25
CA HIS A 127 14.54 -4.58 5.83
C HIS A 127 13.78 -4.24 7.12
N ALA A 128 14.41 -3.47 8.03
CA ALA A 128 13.77 -2.96 9.24
C ALA A 128 12.54 -2.09 8.88
N SER A 129 12.67 -1.20 7.90
CA SER A 129 11.54 -0.38 7.40
C SER A 129 10.37 -1.24 6.92
N THR A 130 10.67 -2.28 6.13
CA THR A 130 9.66 -3.22 5.63
C THR A 130 8.94 -3.95 6.76
N LEU A 131 9.68 -4.40 7.78
CA LEU A 131 9.10 -5.09 8.94
C LEU A 131 8.26 -4.15 9.83
N TYR A 132 8.68 -2.89 10.01
CA TYR A 132 7.86 -1.88 10.69
C TYR A 132 6.58 -1.55 9.91
N ASN A 133 6.63 -1.48 8.58
CA ASN A 133 5.41 -1.35 7.76
C ASN A 133 4.48 -2.57 7.94
N ILE A 134 5.03 -3.79 7.99
CA ILE A 134 4.23 -4.99 8.27
C ILE A 134 3.65 -4.94 9.70
N ALA A 135 4.39 -4.44 10.68
CA ALA A 135 3.87 -4.22 12.02
C ALA A 135 2.65 -3.29 12.00
N ALA A 136 2.69 -2.22 11.22
CA ALA A 136 1.59 -1.26 11.10
C ALA A 136 0.42 -1.76 10.22
N TYR A 137 0.59 -2.81 9.41
CA TYR A 137 -0.45 -3.34 8.53
C TYR A 137 -1.72 -3.76 9.29
N PRO A 138 -2.94 -3.39 8.82
CA PRO A 138 -3.27 -2.76 7.54
C PRO A 138 -3.43 -1.22 7.62
N HIS A 139 -2.77 -0.60 8.61
CA HIS A 139 -2.69 0.85 8.79
C HIS A 139 -4.06 1.49 9.01
N LEU A 140 -4.88 0.91 9.90
CA LEU A 140 -6.17 1.48 10.25
C LEU A 140 -5.97 2.81 11.00
N LYS A 141 -6.70 3.84 10.59
CA LYS A 141 -6.65 5.15 11.24
C LYS A 141 -7.15 5.04 12.68
N GLY A 142 -6.39 5.60 13.61
CA GLY A 142 -6.66 5.50 15.06
C GLY A 142 -5.97 4.34 15.77
N ASP A 143 -5.22 3.49 15.04
CA ASP A 143 -4.32 2.52 15.65
C ASP A 143 -3.02 3.23 16.09
N GLU A 144 -2.96 3.65 17.36
CA GLU A 144 -1.80 4.37 17.91
C GLU A 144 -0.49 3.56 17.80
N LEU A 145 -0.56 2.23 17.91
CA LEU A 145 0.60 1.36 17.83
C LEU A 145 1.07 1.25 16.37
N ALA A 146 0.15 1.17 15.41
CA ALA A 146 0.49 1.20 13.99
C ALA A 146 1.07 2.57 13.58
N GLU A 147 0.56 3.68 14.11
CA GLU A 147 1.11 5.02 13.86
C GLU A 147 2.56 5.15 14.36
N GLN A 148 2.87 4.59 15.54
CA GLN A 148 4.23 4.52 16.06
C GLN A 148 5.14 3.65 15.19
N ALA A 149 4.68 2.46 14.80
CA ALA A 149 5.41 1.58 13.90
C ALA A 149 5.66 2.25 12.53
N GLN A 150 4.69 3.01 12.01
CA GLN A 150 4.84 3.76 10.77
C GLN A 150 5.91 4.83 10.86
N ALA A 151 5.98 5.56 11.98
CA ALA A 151 7.03 6.56 12.21
C ALA A 151 8.43 5.92 12.25
N LEU A 152 8.55 4.72 12.82
CA LEU A 152 9.80 3.94 12.80
C LEU A 152 10.14 3.44 11.40
N ALA A 153 9.14 3.01 10.62
CA ALA A 153 9.32 2.59 9.24
C ALA A 153 9.88 3.71 8.36
N ASN A 154 9.35 4.94 8.51
CA ASN A 154 9.79 6.10 7.74
C ASN A 154 11.25 6.47 8.09
N ARG A 155 11.61 6.51 9.37
CA ARG A 155 12.99 6.76 9.81
C ARG A 155 13.96 5.70 9.27
N ALA A 156 13.59 4.43 9.38
CA ALA A 156 14.40 3.34 8.84
C ALA A 156 14.55 3.44 7.30
N TYR A 157 13.52 3.93 6.61
CA TYR A 157 13.56 4.16 5.18
C TYR A 157 14.53 5.29 4.79
N GLU A 158 14.52 6.41 5.53
CA GLU A 158 15.46 7.51 5.33
C GLU A 158 16.91 7.06 5.53
N GLU A 159 17.19 6.28 6.58
CA GLU A 159 18.52 5.69 6.81
C GLU A 159 18.94 4.74 5.69
N ALA A 160 18.00 3.93 5.16
CA ALA A 160 18.26 3.07 4.02
C ALA A 160 18.60 3.88 2.77
N ALA A 161 17.81 4.91 2.46
CA ALA A 161 17.93 5.71 1.27
C ALA A 161 19.24 6.51 1.19
N GLN A 162 19.80 6.92 2.34
CA GLN A 162 21.12 7.57 2.40
C GLN A 162 22.28 6.63 2.04
N ARG A 163 22.06 5.32 2.13
CA ARG A 163 23.10 4.29 2.01
C ARG A 163 22.98 3.44 0.75
N LEU A 164 21.80 3.41 0.13
CA LEU A 164 21.53 2.60 -1.06
C LEU A 164 21.73 3.40 -2.37
N PRO A 165 21.87 2.72 -3.53
CA PRO A 165 22.13 3.39 -4.80
C PRO A 165 20.95 4.26 -5.27
N GLY A 166 21.29 5.34 -5.98
CA GLY A 166 20.35 6.37 -6.40
C GLY A 166 20.34 7.53 -5.42
N SER A 167 19.35 8.40 -5.53
CA SER A 167 19.10 9.45 -4.53
C SER A 167 17.62 9.55 -4.22
N LEU A 168 17.31 9.90 -2.97
CA LEU A 168 15.96 10.16 -2.49
C LEU A 168 15.83 11.64 -2.16
N ARG A 169 14.75 12.26 -2.61
CA ARG A 169 14.35 13.59 -2.15
C ARG A 169 12.95 13.53 -1.58
N GLU A 170 12.82 13.94 -0.33
CA GLU A 170 11.54 14.31 0.24
C GLU A 170 11.10 15.67 -0.29
N MET A 171 9.84 15.77 -0.69
CA MET A 171 9.26 16.96 -1.28
C MET A 171 7.88 17.20 -0.71
N GLU A 172 7.58 18.46 -0.38
CA GLU A 172 6.25 18.88 0.02
C GLU A 172 5.53 19.58 -1.13
N PHE A 173 4.28 19.19 -1.37
CA PHE A 173 3.42 19.80 -2.37
C PHE A 173 2.22 20.44 -1.71
N ALA A 174 2.01 21.73 -1.96
CA ALA A 174 0.82 22.43 -1.49
C ALA A 174 -0.42 21.93 -2.25
N VAL A 175 -1.45 21.54 -1.49
CA VAL A 175 -2.75 21.11 -2.02
C VAL A 175 -3.84 21.98 -1.39
N PRO A 176 -4.64 22.72 -2.17
CA PRO A 176 -5.72 23.54 -1.65
C PRO A 176 -6.69 22.74 -0.78
N GLY A 177 -7.07 23.29 0.38
CA GLY A 177 -8.06 22.69 1.28
C GLY A 177 -7.49 21.78 2.37
N GLY A 178 -6.16 21.69 2.53
CA GLY A 178 -5.54 20.88 3.59
C GLY A 178 -4.05 21.13 3.78
N SER A 179 -3.40 20.22 4.52
CA SER A 179 -1.96 20.28 4.74
C SER A 179 -1.18 19.90 3.47
N PRO A 180 0.06 20.39 3.31
CA PRO A 180 0.97 19.90 2.28
C PRO A 180 1.05 18.36 2.30
N VAL A 181 1.27 17.78 1.12
CA VAL A 181 1.45 16.34 0.95
C VAL A 181 2.93 16.07 0.76
N THR A 182 3.45 15.14 1.56
CA THR A 182 4.83 14.65 1.46
C THR A 182 4.92 13.56 0.42
N ALA A 183 5.83 13.73 -0.54
CA ALA A 183 6.13 12.76 -1.57
C ALA A 183 7.64 12.50 -1.63
N PHE A 184 8.00 11.27 -2.01
CA PHE A 184 9.37 10.82 -2.12
C PHE A 184 9.76 10.61 -3.59
N LEU A 185 10.72 11.39 -4.07
CA LEU A 185 11.28 11.29 -5.41
C LEU A 185 12.56 10.44 -5.37
N HIS A 186 12.46 9.22 -5.90
CA HIS A 186 13.58 8.30 -6.08
C HIS A 186 14.18 8.52 -7.46
N MET A 187 15.47 8.84 -7.53
CA MET A 187 16.15 9.18 -8.78
C MET A 187 17.30 8.21 -9.05
N PRO A 188 17.38 7.66 -10.27
CA PRO A 188 18.49 6.81 -10.68
C PRO A 188 19.80 7.61 -10.76
N LYS A 189 20.90 6.92 -11.03
CA LYS A 189 22.20 7.59 -11.26
C LYS A 189 22.11 8.52 -12.48
N GLY A 190 22.72 9.69 -12.36
CA GLY A 190 22.74 10.73 -13.40
C GLY A 190 22.26 12.08 -12.87
N ASP A 191 22.26 13.10 -13.73
CA ASP A 191 21.95 14.48 -13.34
C ASP A 191 20.50 14.91 -13.65
N GLY A 192 19.72 14.07 -14.34
CA GLY A 192 18.36 14.38 -14.76
C GLY A 192 18.28 15.43 -15.89
N PRO A 193 17.10 16.01 -16.16
CA PRO A 193 15.80 15.64 -15.60
C PRO A 193 15.37 14.23 -16.06
N PHE A 194 14.71 13.49 -15.17
CA PHE A 194 14.37 12.08 -15.40
C PHE A 194 12.95 11.90 -15.92
N PRO A 195 12.70 10.98 -16.88
CA PRO A 195 11.36 10.45 -17.07
C PRO A 195 10.89 9.83 -15.75
N THR A 196 9.64 10.06 -15.37
CA THR A 196 9.16 9.77 -14.01
C THR A 196 7.87 8.97 -14.02
N VAL A 197 7.81 7.95 -13.16
CA VAL A 197 6.57 7.24 -12.82
C VAL A 197 6.01 7.80 -11.52
N LEU A 198 4.80 8.34 -11.59
CA LEU A 198 3.97 8.65 -10.43
C LEU A 198 3.28 7.36 -9.94
N MET A 199 3.73 6.84 -8.81
CA MET A 199 3.15 5.66 -8.20
C MET A 199 1.86 6.00 -7.46
N CYS A 200 0.79 5.29 -7.80
CA CYS A 200 -0.49 5.34 -7.10
C CYS A 200 -0.68 4.00 -6.38
N GLY A 201 -0.53 4.00 -5.05
CA GLY A 201 -0.49 2.77 -4.25
C GLY A 201 -1.85 2.18 -3.88
N GLY A 202 -1.83 1.00 -3.24
CA GLY A 202 -2.98 0.42 -2.57
C GLY A 202 -3.42 1.22 -1.34
N LEU A 203 -4.63 0.95 -0.83
CA LEU A 203 -5.13 1.62 0.38
C LEU A 203 -4.48 1.10 1.66
N ASP A 204 -3.88 -0.09 1.64
CA ASP A 204 -3.21 -0.77 2.75
C ASP A 204 -1.69 -0.80 2.60
N ALA A 205 -1.13 0.03 1.72
CA ALA A 205 0.30 0.12 1.44
C ALA A 205 0.83 1.53 1.69
N MET A 206 2.12 1.62 2.04
CA MET A 206 2.82 2.88 2.26
C MET A 206 3.66 3.27 1.06
N GLN A 207 3.93 4.56 0.90
CA GLN A 207 4.80 5.06 -0.16
C GLN A 207 6.23 4.46 -0.12
N THR A 208 6.69 4.07 1.07
CA THR A 208 7.98 3.41 1.32
C THR A 208 8.02 1.93 0.90
N ASP A 209 6.87 1.31 0.63
CA ASP A 209 6.82 -0.11 0.21
C ASP A 209 7.31 -0.34 -1.23
N TYR A 210 7.43 0.73 -2.03
CA TYR A 210 7.72 0.65 -3.46
C TYR A 210 9.21 0.70 -3.80
N TYR A 211 10.14 0.76 -2.84
CA TYR A 211 11.58 0.80 -3.14
C TYR A 211 12.03 -0.34 -4.06
N THR A 212 11.55 -1.56 -3.81
CA THR A 212 11.88 -2.73 -4.63
C THR A 212 11.43 -2.56 -6.08
N LEU A 213 10.28 -1.91 -6.31
CA LEU A 213 9.80 -1.59 -7.66
C LEU A 213 10.77 -0.64 -8.36
N TYR A 214 11.15 0.43 -7.67
CA TYR A 214 12.10 1.41 -8.18
C TYR A 214 13.44 0.75 -8.51
N GLU A 215 14.05 0.08 -7.54
CA GLU A 215 15.39 -0.46 -7.67
C GLU A 215 15.50 -1.53 -8.76
N ARG A 216 14.54 -2.47 -8.81
CA ARG A 216 14.63 -3.62 -9.72
C ARG A 216 14.15 -3.33 -11.13
N TYR A 217 13.20 -2.41 -11.30
CA TYR A 217 12.49 -2.25 -12.57
C TYR A 217 12.70 -0.86 -13.19
N LEU A 218 12.54 0.21 -12.42
CA LEU A 218 12.55 1.59 -12.95
C LEU A 218 13.97 2.17 -13.05
N ALA A 219 14.76 2.08 -11.99
CA ALA A 219 16.11 2.64 -11.92
C ALA A 219 17.05 2.09 -13.01
N PRO A 220 17.05 0.77 -13.35
CA PRO A 220 17.87 0.23 -14.43
C PRO A 220 17.52 0.77 -15.82
N ARG A 221 16.31 1.33 -15.98
CA ARG A 221 15.84 1.97 -17.22
C ARG A 221 15.96 3.50 -17.19
N GLY A 222 16.65 4.06 -16.18
CA GLY A 222 16.82 5.51 -16.04
C GLY A 222 15.52 6.26 -15.69
N ILE A 223 14.54 5.57 -15.11
CA ILE A 223 13.23 6.15 -14.76
C ILE A 223 13.21 6.46 -13.25
N ALA A 224 12.85 7.70 -12.91
CA ALA A 224 12.60 8.12 -11.53
C ALA A 224 11.22 7.64 -11.05
N MET A 225 11.06 7.49 -9.74
CA MET A 225 9.80 7.09 -9.12
C MET A 225 9.37 8.12 -8.08
N LEU A 226 8.21 8.73 -8.28
CA LEU A 226 7.58 9.62 -7.32
C LEU A 226 6.47 8.88 -6.59
N THR A 227 6.58 8.76 -5.27
CA THR A 227 5.58 8.12 -4.43
C THR A 227 4.94 9.12 -3.48
N LEU A 228 3.68 8.91 -3.14
CA LEU A 228 2.96 9.60 -2.08
C LEU A 228 1.93 8.64 -1.48
N ASP A 229 1.61 8.82 -0.21
CA ASP A 229 0.58 8.00 0.44
C ASP A 229 -0.82 8.37 -0.08
N MET A 230 -1.68 7.36 -0.19
CA MET A 230 -3.10 7.57 -0.47
C MET A 230 -3.74 8.44 0.61
N PRO A 231 -4.81 9.20 0.30
CA PRO A 231 -5.53 9.96 1.33
C PRO A 231 -5.88 9.06 2.52
N SER A 232 -5.77 9.61 3.74
CA SER A 232 -6.07 9.02 5.06
C SER A 232 -5.08 8.01 5.62
N VAL A 233 -3.93 7.81 4.98
CA VAL A 233 -2.86 6.95 5.49
C VAL A 233 -1.49 7.61 5.35
N GLY A 234 -0.51 7.17 6.16
CA GLY A 234 0.87 7.66 6.13
C GLY A 234 0.97 9.19 6.28
N PHE A 235 1.82 9.81 5.46
CA PHE A 235 1.98 11.26 5.42
C PHE A 235 0.72 12.00 4.93
N SER A 236 -0.20 11.28 4.26
CA SER A 236 -1.49 11.79 3.78
C SER A 236 -2.64 11.52 4.76
N SER A 237 -2.37 11.14 6.02
CA SER A 237 -3.38 10.80 7.06
C SER A 237 -4.38 11.92 7.41
N LYS A 238 -3.97 13.18 7.19
CA LYS A 238 -4.80 14.38 7.36
C LYS A 238 -5.80 14.60 6.22
N TRP A 239 -5.57 13.99 5.06
CA TRP A 239 -6.50 14.00 3.95
C TRP A 239 -7.54 12.90 4.11
N LYS A 240 -8.77 13.15 3.67
CA LYS A 240 -9.82 12.14 3.60
C LYS A 240 -9.90 11.60 2.18
N LEU A 241 -10.12 10.30 2.01
CA LEU A 241 -10.49 9.75 0.72
C LEU A 241 -11.91 10.23 0.37
N THR A 242 -12.04 10.96 -0.73
CA THR A 242 -13.32 11.45 -1.26
C THR A 242 -13.52 10.97 -2.69
N GLN A 243 -14.71 11.16 -3.25
CA GLN A 243 -15.04 10.77 -4.63
C GLN A 243 -14.10 11.40 -5.67
N ASP A 244 -13.49 12.55 -5.35
CA ASP A 244 -12.32 13.03 -6.08
C ASP A 244 -11.05 12.32 -5.61
N SER A 245 -11.00 11.01 -5.87
CA SER A 245 -9.96 10.10 -5.35
C SER A 245 -8.54 10.51 -5.75
N SER A 246 -8.41 11.20 -6.89
CA SER A 246 -7.14 11.64 -7.45
C SER A 246 -6.68 13.03 -7.01
N LEU A 247 -7.45 13.75 -6.18
CA LEU A 247 -7.22 15.18 -5.86
C LEU A 247 -5.74 15.48 -5.53
N ILE A 248 -5.19 14.82 -4.53
CA ILE A 248 -3.81 15.09 -4.09
C ILE A 248 -2.78 14.76 -5.18
N HIS A 249 -2.99 13.65 -5.91
CA HIS A 249 -2.09 13.22 -6.98
C HIS A 249 -2.17 14.17 -8.18
N GLN A 250 -3.34 14.75 -8.45
CA GLN A 250 -3.55 15.72 -9.52
C GLN A 250 -2.78 17.00 -9.24
N HIS A 251 -2.76 17.47 -7.99
CA HIS A 251 -2.00 18.64 -7.58
C HIS A 251 -0.48 18.40 -7.64
N VAL A 252 -0.02 17.22 -7.20
CA VAL A 252 1.39 16.82 -7.36
C VAL A 252 1.78 16.77 -8.84
N LEU A 253 0.98 16.12 -9.69
CA LEU A 253 1.21 16.02 -11.13
C LEU A 253 1.29 17.40 -11.81
N LYS A 254 0.45 18.35 -11.41
CA LYS A 254 0.50 19.74 -11.91
C LYS A 254 1.78 20.45 -11.49
N ALA A 255 2.24 20.24 -10.27
CA ALA A 255 3.41 20.89 -9.71
C ALA A 255 4.74 20.37 -10.28
N LEU A 256 4.76 19.23 -10.97
CA LEU A 256 5.99 18.66 -11.56
C LEU A 256 6.69 19.60 -12.56
N THR A 257 5.98 20.56 -13.15
CA THR A 257 6.61 21.59 -14.01
C THR A 257 7.65 22.43 -13.27
N ASN A 258 7.56 22.49 -11.94
CA ASN A 258 8.45 23.26 -11.07
C ASN A 258 9.51 22.39 -10.38
N VAL A 259 9.58 21.09 -10.71
CA VAL A 259 10.52 20.14 -10.12
C VAL A 259 11.68 19.92 -11.09
N PRO A 260 12.88 20.48 -10.82
CA PRO A 260 13.97 20.52 -11.81
C PRO A 260 14.55 19.14 -12.15
N TRP A 261 14.38 18.14 -11.27
CA TRP A 261 14.85 16.78 -11.50
C TRP A 261 13.89 15.92 -12.32
N VAL A 262 12.67 16.39 -12.57
CA VAL A 262 11.63 15.63 -13.27
C VAL A 262 11.44 16.23 -14.66
N ASP A 263 11.52 15.38 -15.69
CA ASP A 263 11.06 15.76 -17.01
C ASP A 263 9.53 15.68 -17.03
N HIS A 264 8.88 16.81 -16.73
CA HIS A 264 7.43 16.89 -16.65
C HIS A 264 6.71 16.60 -17.97
N THR A 265 7.44 16.51 -19.10
CA THR A 265 6.89 16.09 -20.39
C THR A 265 6.92 14.57 -20.57
N ARG A 266 7.65 13.84 -19.73
CA ARG A 266 7.80 12.39 -19.73
C ARG A 266 7.37 11.79 -18.40
N VAL A 267 6.08 11.91 -18.10
CA VAL A 267 5.46 11.36 -16.88
C VAL A 267 4.47 10.25 -17.24
N ALA A 268 4.55 9.14 -16.53
CA ALA A 268 3.55 8.08 -16.52
C ALA A 268 2.97 7.90 -15.12
N ALA A 269 1.75 7.38 -15.01
CA ALA A 269 1.20 6.95 -13.72
C ALA A 269 1.13 5.42 -13.66
N PHE A 270 1.44 4.82 -12.51
CA PHE A 270 1.31 3.38 -12.31
C PHE A 270 0.50 3.08 -11.05
N GLY A 271 -0.67 2.47 -11.24
CA GLY A 271 -1.62 2.16 -10.17
C GLY A 271 -1.67 0.68 -9.79
N PHE A 272 -1.51 0.38 -8.50
CA PHE A 272 -1.79 -0.94 -7.91
C PHE A 272 -3.16 -0.90 -7.21
N ARG A 273 -4.00 -1.92 -7.41
CA ARG A 273 -5.27 -2.06 -6.68
C ARG A 273 -6.15 -0.82 -6.83
N PHE A 274 -6.56 -0.21 -5.71
CA PHE A 274 -7.30 1.05 -5.71
C PHE A 274 -6.48 2.23 -6.25
N GLY A 275 -5.15 2.19 -6.21
CA GLY A 275 -4.30 3.18 -6.88
C GLY A 275 -4.52 3.24 -8.39
N ALA A 276 -5.02 2.17 -9.01
CA ALA A 276 -5.47 2.20 -10.41
C ALA A 276 -6.67 3.13 -10.62
N ASN A 277 -7.57 3.25 -9.63
CA ASN A 277 -8.67 4.22 -9.64
C ASN A 277 -8.12 5.64 -9.80
N VAL A 278 -7.11 5.98 -9.00
CA VAL A 278 -6.44 7.28 -9.06
C VAL A 278 -5.72 7.48 -10.39
N ALA A 279 -4.89 6.52 -10.81
CA ALA A 279 -4.09 6.64 -12.02
C ALA A 279 -4.97 6.79 -13.28
N VAL A 280 -6.04 5.99 -13.40
CA VAL A 280 -6.99 6.07 -14.52
C VAL A 280 -7.78 7.37 -14.46
N ARG A 281 -8.22 7.82 -13.28
CA ARG A 281 -8.89 9.12 -13.13
C ARG A 281 -7.98 10.27 -13.58
N LEU A 282 -6.70 10.25 -13.23
CA LEU A 282 -5.71 11.23 -13.70
C LEU A 282 -5.57 11.23 -15.22
N ALA A 283 -5.58 10.07 -15.89
CA ALA A 283 -5.52 10.03 -17.34
C ALA A 283 -6.68 10.78 -18.01
N TYR A 284 -7.87 10.78 -17.40
CA TYR A 284 -9.00 11.53 -17.91
C TYR A 284 -8.96 13.02 -17.58
N LEU A 285 -8.42 13.39 -16.41
CA LEU A 285 -8.43 14.77 -15.92
C LEU A 285 -7.19 15.57 -16.34
N GLU A 286 -6.06 14.90 -16.52
CA GLU A 286 -4.75 15.48 -16.81
C GLU A 286 -4.09 14.79 -18.01
N ALA A 287 -4.88 14.37 -19.01
CA ALA A 287 -4.40 13.71 -20.22
C ALA A 287 -3.15 14.36 -20.85
N PRO A 288 -3.04 15.71 -20.96
CA PRO A 288 -1.85 16.35 -21.55
C PRO A 288 -0.56 16.17 -20.75
N ARG A 289 -0.65 15.78 -19.47
CA ARG A 289 0.49 15.63 -18.55
C ARG A 289 0.97 14.18 -18.42
N LEU A 290 0.20 13.21 -18.91
CA LEU A 290 0.53 11.79 -18.79
C LEU A 290 0.75 11.18 -20.18
N LYS A 291 1.94 10.61 -20.38
CA LYS A 291 2.28 9.84 -21.59
C LYS A 291 1.69 8.44 -21.57
N ALA A 292 1.50 7.87 -20.39
CA ALA A 292 0.96 6.53 -20.23
C ALA A 292 0.38 6.33 -18.82
N VAL A 293 -0.57 5.40 -18.71
CA VAL A 293 -1.02 4.86 -17.44
C VAL A 293 -0.91 3.34 -17.45
N ALA A 294 -0.23 2.77 -16.46
CA ALA A 294 -0.21 1.34 -16.22
C ALA A 294 -1.05 1.00 -14.99
N CYS A 295 -1.66 -0.18 -14.99
CA CYS A 295 -2.47 -0.69 -13.88
C CYS A 295 -2.17 -2.17 -13.64
N LEU A 296 -2.14 -2.58 -12.38
CA LEU A 296 -1.97 -3.99 -12.00
C LEU A 296 -2.99 -4.37 -10.92
N GLY A 297 -3.83 -5.36 -11.23
CA GLY A 297 -4.97 -5.76 -10.40
C GLY A 297 -5.89 -4.60 -10.03
N PRO A 298 -6.39 -3.81 -11.01
CA PRO A 298 -7.15 -2.58 -10.77
C PRO A 298 -8.48 -2.81 -10.04
N VAL A 299 -8.84 -1.87 -9.15
CA VAL A 299 -10.20 -1.72 -8.60
C VAL A 299 -10.77 -0.39 -9.09
N VAL A 300 -11.59 -0.42 -10.15
CA VAL A 300 -12.17 0.80 -10.77
C VAL A 300 -13.70 0.77 -10.89
N HIS A 301 -14.34 -0.39 -10.76
CA HIS A 301 -15.79 -0.52 -10.87
C HIS A 301 -16.37 -1.67 -10.05
N ALA A 302 -16.05 -2.92 -10.38
CA ALA A 302 -16.76 -4.12 -9.94
C ALA A 302 -16.84 -4.22 -8.42
N LEU A 303 -15.71 -4.20 -7.71
CA LEU A 303 -15.72 -4.27 -6.24
C LEU A 303 -16.41 -3.05 -5.60
N LEU A 304 -16.41 -1.91 -6.28
CA LEU A 304 -17.00 -0.67 -5.78
C LEU A 304 -18.53 -0.65 -5.96
N SER A 305 -19.07 -1.38 -6.93
CA SER A 305 -20.50 -1.31 -7.30
C SER A 305 -21.29 -2.61 -7.19
N ASP A 306 -20.65 -3.76 -6.99
CA ASP A 306 -21.31 -5.07 -6.92
C ASP A 306 -21.44 -5.55 -5.46
N PRO A 307 -22.66 -5.55 -4.88
CA PRO A 307 -22.90 -6.00 -3.50
C PRO A 307 -22.54 -7.47 -3.27
N GLN A 308 -22.69 -8.34 -4.28
CA GLN A 308 -22.36 -9.75 -4.14
C GLN A 308 -20.85 -9.94 -4.06
N ARG A 309 -20.07 -9.16 -4.80
CA ARG A 309 -18.61 -9.16 -4.67
C ARG A 309 -18.18 -8.60 -3.32
N GLN A 310 -18.78 -7.50 -2.89
CA GLN A 310 -18.49 -6.87 -1.59
C GLN A 310 -18.76 -7.81 -0.41
N SER A 311 -19.75 -8.70 -0.48
CA SER A 311 -20.05 -9.67 0.59
C SER A 311 -19.05 -10.84 0.66
N THR A 312 -18.22 -11.03 -0.37
CA THR A 312 -17.20 -12.11 -0.41
C THR A 312 -15.80 -11.64 -0.02
N VAL A 313 -15.62 -10.34 0.19
CA VAL A 313 -14.33 -9.76 0.56
C VAL A 313 -14.11 -9.86 2.07
N PRO A 314 -12.91 -10.27 2.53
CA PRO A 314 -12.62 -10.41 3.95
C PRO A 314 -12.82 -9.13 4.76
N GLU A 315 -13.18 -9.31 6.03
CA GLU A 315 -13.49 -8.25 6.99
C GLU A 315 -12.39 -7.18 7.07
N MET A 316 -11.13 -7.59 7.19
CA MET A 316 -10.00 -6.65 7.26
C MET A 316 -9.94 -5.72 6.04
N TYR A 317 -10.28 -6.19 4.83
CA TYR A 317 -10.26 -5.30 3.65
C TYR A 317 -11.44 -4.32 3.66
N LEU A 318 -12.62 -4.75 4.13
CA LEU A 318 -13.74 -3.84 4.34
C LEU A 318 -13.36 -2.78 5.39
N ASP A 319 -12.63 -3.16 6.44
CA ASP A 319 -12.18 -2.24 7.49
C ASP A 319 -11.18 -1.21 6.96
N VAL A 320 -10.28 -1.62 6.06
CA VAL A 320 -9.44 -0.68 5.32
C VAL A 320 -10.32 0.32 4.56
N LEU A 321 -11.29 -0.14 3.76
CA LEU A 321 -12.19 0.77 3.03
C LEU A 321 -12.93 1.74 3.96
N ALA A 322 -13.53 1.22 5.03
CA ALA A 322 -14.25 2.03 6.01
C ALA A 322 -13.33 3.05 6.70
N SER A 323 -12.12 2.63 7.10
CA SER A 323 -11.13 3.50 7.71
C SER A 323 -10.71 4.62 6.76
N ARG A 324 -10.48 4.32 5.47
CA ARG A 324 -10.05 5.34 4.50
C ARG A 324 -11.13 6.38 4.20
N LEU A 325 -12.38 5.95 4.23
CA LEU A 325 -13.56 6.79 4.05
C LEU A 325 -14.01 7.51 5.34
N GLY A 326 -13.34 7.26 6.48
CA GLY A 326 -13.74 7.80 7.78
C GLY A 326 -15.12 7.32 8.23
N MET A 327 -15.47 6.08 7.90
CA MET A 327 -16.76 5.43 8.13
C MET A 327 -16.64 4.31 9.18
N HIS A 328 -15.90 4.57 10.26
CA HIS A 328 -15.55 3.59 11.29
C HIS A 328 -16.76 2.96 12.02
N ASP A 329 -17.85 3.71 12.13
CA ASP A 329 -19.10 3.28 12.78
C ASP A 329 -20.26 3.07 11.78
N ALA A 330 -19.98 3.10 10.48
CA ALA A 330 -21.03 2.98 9.46
C ALA A 330 -21.53 1.54 9.33
N SER A 331 -22.80 1.37 9.01
CA SER A 331 -23.32 0.07 8.61
C SER A 331 -22.69 -0.38 7.28
N ASP A 332 -22.64 -1.70 7.05
CA ASP A 332 -22.16 -2.24 5.78
C ASP A 332 -22.93 -1.65 4.60
N GLU A 333 -24.24 -1.48 4.73
CA GLU A 333 -25.07 -0.89 3.67
C GLU A 333 -24.68 0.56 3.36
N ALA A 334 -24.44 1.38 4.39
CA ALA A 334 -23.97 2.75 4.19
C ALA A 334 -22.59 2.78 3.51
N LEU A 335 -21.69 1.88 3.89
CA LEU A 335 -20.39 1.73 3.23
C LEU A 335 -20.53 1.35 1.76
N ARG A 336 -21.41 0.40 1.41
CA ARG A 336 -21.67 -0.02 0.02
C ARG A 336 -22.20 1.13 -0.84
N VAL A 337 -23.15 1.90 -0.32
CA VAL A 337 -23.70 3.08 -1.00
C VAL A 337 -22.60 4.11 -1.27
N GLU A 338 -21.71 4.35 -0.31
CA GLU A 338 -20.61 5.30 -0.51
C GLU A 338 -19.56 4.77 -1.50
N LEU A 339 -19.17 3.49 -1.41
CA LEU A 339 -18.22 2.85 -2.32
C LEU A 339 -18.65 2.95 -3.79
N ASN A 340 -19.95 2.83 -4.08
CA ASN A 340 -20.47 2.94 -5.44
C ASN A 340 -20.05 4.24 -6.14
N ARG A 341 -19.92 5.33 -5.38
CA ARG A 341 -19.56 6.66 -5.88
C ARG A 341 -18.09 6.79 -6.28
N TYR A 342 -17.26 5.81 -5.93
CA TYR A 342 -15.85 5.73 -6.34
C TYR A 342 -15.67 4.96 -7.64
N SER A 343 -16.71 4.30 -8.15
CA SER A 343 -16.63 3.62 -9.43
C SER A 343 -16.40 4.64 -10.55
N LEU A 344 -15.31 4.50 -11.29
CA LEU A 344 -15.01 5.38 -12.42
C LEU A 344 -16.04 5.24 -13.56
N LYS A 345 -16.75 4.11 -13.63
CA LYS A 345 -17.89 3.94 -14.55
C LYS A 345 -19.11 4.74 -14.10
N VAL A 346 -19.45 4.69 -12.81
CA VAL A 346 -20.53 5.49 -12.21
C VAL A 346 -20.24 6.99 -12.32
N GLN A 347 -18.96 7.37 -12.17
CA GLN A 347 -18.49 8.75 -12.38
C GLN A 347 -18.48 9.18 -13.87
N GLY A 348 -18.85 8.30 -14.82
CA GLY A 348 -18.90 8.59 -16.24
C GLY A 348 -17.53 8.68 -16.94
N LEU A 349 -16.43 8.28 -16.27
CA LEU A 349 -15.09 8.30 -16.84
C LEU A 349 -14.85 7.06 -17.70
N LEU A 350 -15.11 5.86 -17.18
CA LEU A 350 -14.98 4.58 -17.92
C LEU A 350 -16.21 4.28 -18.82
N GLY A 351 -16.77 5.32 -19.43
CA GLY A 351 -17.81 5.25 -20.47
C GLY A 351 -17.46 6.10 -21.71
N ARG A 352 -16.30 6.77 -21.71
CA ARG A 352 -15.82 7.64 -22.80
C ARG A 352 -14.38 7.29 -23.17
N ARG A 353 -14.03 7.57 -24.42
CA ARG A 353 -12.66 7.34 -24.93
C ARG A 353 -11.66 8.31 -24.26
N CYS A 354 -10.55 7.78 -23.76
CA CYS A 354 -9.43 8.53 -23.20
C CYS A 354 -8.29 8.58 -24.23
N PRO A 355 -7.69 9.74 -24.51
CA PRO A 355 -6.56 9.82 -25.46
C PRO A 355 -5.25 9.24 -24.90
N THR A 356 -5.13 9.08 -23.58
CA THR A 356 -3.93 8.55 -22.93
C THR A 356 -3.82 7.02 -23.14
N PRO A 357 -2.68 6.50 -23.61
CA PRO A 357 -2.41 5.06 -23.67
C PRO A 357 -2.50 4.41 -22.30
N MET A 358 -3.21 3.28 -22.21
CA MET A 358 -3.39 2.56 -20.95
C MET A 358 -3.05 1.09 -21.07
N LEU A 359 -2.27 0.58 -20.13
CA LEU A 359 -2.03 -0.84 -19.96
C LEU A 359 -2.70 -1.31 -18.67
N SER A 360 -3.40 -2.45 -18.71
CA SER A 360 -3.92 -3.08 -17.49
C SER A 360 -3.61 -4.58 -17.44
N GLY A 361 -2.98 -5.01 -16.34
CA GLY A 361 -2.70 -6.40 -16.02
C GLY A 361 -3.68 -6.97 -14.99
N PHE A 362 -4.14 -8.21 -15.19
CA PHE A 362 -5.04 -8.91 -14.28
C PHE A 362 -4.65 -10.38 -14.08
N TRP A 363 -5.09 -10.95 -12.96
CA TRP A 363 -5.08 -12.40 -12.73
C TRP A 363 -6.47 -12.96 -12.92
N LYS A 364 -6.58 -14.16 -13.50
CA LYS A 364 -7.84 -14.90 -13.52
C LYS A 364 -8.32 -15.17 -12.10
N ASN A 365 -9.63 -14.98 -11.89
CA ASN A 365 -10.30 -15.21 -10.61
C ASN A 365 -9.77 -14.37 -9.43
N ASP A 366 -9.11 -13.23 -9.67
CA ASP A 366 -8.86 -12.26 -8.61
C ASP A 366 -10.22 -11.74 -8.09
N PRO A 367 -10.56 -11.97 -6.81
CA PRO A 367 -11.88 -11.68 -6.25
C PRO A 367 -12.15 -10.18 -6.16
N PHE A 368 -11.11 -9.36 -6.11
CA PHE A 368 -11.22 -7.91 -6.02
C PHE A 368 -11.10 -7.23 -7.38
N SER A 369 -10.28 -7.79 -8.27
CA SER A 369 -9.98 -7.25 -9.59
C SER A 369 -10.31 -8.27 -10.69
N PRO A 370 -11.60 -8.51 -10.98
CA PRO A 370 -11.98 -9.37 -12.09
C PRO A 370 -11.44 -8.80 -13.41
N GLU A 371 -11.30 -9.68 -14.40
CA GLU A 371 -10.85 -9.33 -15.75
C GLU A 371 -11.57 -8.12 -16.35
N ASP A 372 -12.87 -8.00 -16.08
CA ASP A 372 -13.70 -6.88 -16.52
C ASP A 372 -13.13 -5.52 -16.12
N GLU A 373 -12.51 -5.39 -14.93
CA GLU A 373 -11.86 -4.14 -14.50
C GLU A 373 -10.79 -3.71 -15.52
N SER A 374 -9.91 -4.64 -15.90
CA SER A 374 -8.83 -4.38 -16.86
C SER A 374 -9.34 -4.19 -18.29
N ARG A 375 -10.41 -4.90 -18.67
CA ARG A 375 -11.07 -4.68 -19.96
C ARG A 375 -11.74 -3.31 -20.05
N LEU A 376 -12.38 -2.85 -18.97
CA LEU A 376 -12.96 -1.51 -18.90
C LEU A 376 -11.89 -0.44 -19.16
N ILE A 377 -10.73 -0.56 -18.52
CA ILE A 377 -9.61 0.40 -18.69
C ILE A 377 -9.05 0.36 -20.12
N THR A 378 -8.75 -0.83 -20.63
CA THR A 378 -8.08 -0.96 -21.93
C THR A 378 -8.99 -0.64 -23.11
N SER A 379 -10.29 -0.97 -23.02
CA SER A 379 -11.28 -0.62 -24.06
C SER A 379 -11.61 0.87 -24.10
N SER A 380 -11.44 1.59 -22.98
CA SER A 380 -11.70 3.03 -22.94
C SER A 380 -10.49 3.86 -23.40
N SER A 381 -9.28 3.30 -23.43
CA SER A 381 -8.09 3.97 -23.94
C SER A 381 -8.04 4.01 -25.47
N SER A 382 -7.44 5.07 -26.02
CA SER A 382 -7.14 5.20 -27.45
C SER A 382 -6.17 4.13 -27.94
N ASP A 383 -5.29 3.65 -27.06
CA ASP A 383 -4.22 2.69 -27.30
C ASP A 383 -4.07 1.82 -26.03
N GLY A 384 -5.01 0.86 -25.91
CA GLY A 384 -5.14 -0.04 -24.77
C GLY A 384 -4.33 -1.32 -24.93
N LYS A 385 -3.58 -1.71 -23.89
CA LYS A 385 -2.89 -3.01 -23.80
C LYS A 385 -3.38 -3.83 -22.61
N LEU A 386 -3.95 -5.00 -22.87
CA LEU A 386 -4.39 -5.94 -21.85
C LEU A 386 -3.32 -7.01 -21.61
N ILE A 387 -3.02 -7.32 -20.35
CA ILE A 387 -2.12 -8.41 -19.96
C ILE A 387 -2.85 -9.39 -19.04
N GLU A 388 -3.00 -10.63 -19.47
CA GLU A 388 -3.39 -11.73 -18.58
C GLU A 388 -2.14 -12.30 -17.90
N ILE A 389 -2.16 -12.37 -16.57
CA ILE A 389 -1.06 -12.87 -15.76
C ILE A 389 -1.45 -14.24 -15.20
N PRO A 390 -0.76 -15.33 -15.58
CA PRO A 390 -1.04 -16.63 -15.01
C PRO A 390 -0.71 -16.64 -13.51
N PHE A 391 -1.57 -17.24 -12.70
CA PHE A 391 -1.34 -17.27 -11.25
C PHE A 391 -0.17 -18.18 -10.86
N ASN A 392 0.03 -19.33 -11.53
CA ASN A 392 1.08 -20.28 -11.18
C ASN A 392 2.20 -20.31 -12.23
N PRO A 393 3.50 -20.27 -11.83
CA PRO A 393 4.02 -20.00 -10.49
C PRO A 393 4.01 -18.49 -10.16
N VAL A 394 3.36 -18.12 -9.04
CA VAL A 394 2.98 -16.73 -8.74
C VAL A 394 4.13 -15.74 -8.69
N TYR A 395 5.26 -16.09 -8.04
CA TYR A 395 6.42 -15.22 -7.94
C TYR A 395 7.04 -14.88 -9.30
N ARG A 396 7.20 -15.90 -10.17
CA ARG A 396 7.79 -15.72 -11.49
C ARG A 396 6.88 -14.91 -12.41
N ASN A 397 5.58 -15.17 -12.37
CA ASN A 397 4.64 -14.50 -13.25
C ASN A 397 4.37 -13.05 -12.81
N PHE A 398 4.38 -12.79 -11.50
CA PHE A 398 4.35 -11.43 -10.96
C PHE A 398 5.60 -10.64 -11.39
N ASP A 399 6.80 -11.21 -11.23
CA ASP A 399 8.04 -10.58 -11.67
C ASP A 399 8.04 -10.29 -13.18
N LYS A 400 7.66 -11.27 -14.00
CA LYS A 400 7.54 -11.12 -15.46
C LYS A 400 6.54 -10.01 -15.84
N ALA A 401 5.39 -9.94 -15.15
CA ALA A 401 4.40 -8.91 -15.42
C ALA A 401 4.96 -7.51 -15.11
N LEU A 402 5.69 -7.34 -14.01
CA LEU A 402 6.34 -6.07 -13.69
C LEU A 402 7.42 -5.69 -14.71
N GLN A 403 8.21 -6.65 -15.20
CA GLN A 403 9.17 -6.40 -16.28
C GLN A 403 8.45 -5.91 -17.54
N GLU A 404 7.41 -6.61 -17.99
CA GLU A 404 6.66 -6.25 -19.20
C GLU A 404 5.96 -4.89 -19.08
N ILE A 405 5.36 -4.60 -17.92
CA ILE A 405 4.75 -3.29 -17.65
C ILE A 405 5.81 -2.19 -17.69
N THR A 406 6.97 -2.43 -17.09
CA THR A 406 8.04 -1.45 -17.01
C THR A 406 8.69 -1.20 -18.38
N ASP A 407 8.86 -2.24 -19.20
CA ASP A 407 9.30 -2.09 -20.60
C ASP A 407 8.29 -1.29 -21.42
N TRP A 408 6.99 -1.55 -21.21
CA TRP A 408 5.94 -0.80 -21.88
C TRP A 408 5.93 0.68 -21.45
N ILE A 409 6.07 0.97 -20.14
CA ILE A 409 6.19 2.35 -19.65
C ILE A 409 7.41 3.02 -20.26
N HIS A 410 8.56 2.35 -20.25
CA HIS A 410 9.80 2.89 -20.80
C HIS A 410 9.64 3.27 -22.27
N HIS A 411 9.03 2.42 -23.09
CA HIS A 411 8.76 2.72 -24.51
C HIS A 411 7.79 3.89 -24.73
N ARG A 412 6.95 4.23 -23.75
CA ARG A 412 6.06 5.41 -23.83
C ARG A 412 6.74 6.70 -23.37
N LEU A 413 7.76 6.59 -22.55
CA LEU A 413 8.51 7.73 -22.00
C LEU A 413 9.71 8.10 -22.86
N CYS A 414 10.41 7.13 -23.43
CA CYS A 414 11.63 7.28 -24.23
C CYS A 414 11.34 7.01 -25.71
#